data_AF-K9ZPM4-F1
#
_entry.id   AF-K9ZPM4-F1
#
_cell.length_a   1.000
_cell.length_b   1.000
_cell.length_c   1.000
_cell.angle_alpha   90.00
_cell.angle_beta   90.00
_cell.angle_gamma   90.00
#
_symmetry.space_group_name_H-M   'P 1'
#
loop_
_entity.id
_entity.type
_entity.pdbx_description
1 polymer ?
#
loop_
_entity_poly.entity_id
_entity_poly.type
_entity_poly.pdbx_seq_one_letter_code
_entity_poly.pdbx_strand_id
1 'polypeptide(L)'
;MLNLTNTKLSFIANNSLDENQAKREIAYSMDLLIPGLYLWLPGIHIRIGGAVPDDQPYRYPGKIHSNAGISLVLPGYKIFTTFLHHDRNHSQL
;
A
#
# COMPACT_ATOMS: atom_id res chain seq x y z
N MET A 1 -11.75 -17.75 21.72
CA MET A 1 -12.62 -17.38 20.59
C MET A 1 -12.18 -15.99 20.12
N LEU A 2 -11.56 -15.86 18.94
CA LEU A 2 -11.06 -14.57 18.46
C LEU A 2 -12.22 -13.76 17.86
N ASN A 3 -12.46 -12.58 18.43
CA ASN A 3 -13.54 -11.67 18.07
C ASN A 3 -13.11 -10.83 16.86
N LEU A 4 -13.76 -11.02 15.71
CA LEU A 4 -13.39 -10.44 14.42
C LEU A 4 -14.37 -9.31 14.05
N THR A 5 -14.33 -8.16 14.73
CA THR A 5 -15.32 -7.08 14.52
C THR A 5 -14.76 -5.68 14.29
N ASN A 6 -13.54 -5.49 13.79
CA ASN A 6 -13.01 -4.13 13.52
C ASN A 6 -12.32 -3.95 12.15
N THR A 7 -12.82 -4.58 11.08
CA THR A 7 -12.41 -4.18 9.73
C THR A 7 -13.28 -3.03 9.25
N LYS A 8 -12.86 -1.81 9.56
CA LYS A 8 -13.40 -0.58 8.95
C LYS A 8 -13.07 -0.60 7.45
N LEU A 9 -14.04 -1.02 6.63
CA LEU A 9 -13.94 -0.95 5.18
C LEU A 9 -14.22 0.50 4.74
N SER A 10 -13.16 1.27 4.50
CA SER A 10 -13.27 2.64 3.98
C SER A 10 -13.14 2.65 2.46
N PHE A 11 -14.22 3.01 1.78
CA PHE A 11 -14.18 3.37 0.36
C PHE A 11 -13.78 4.84 0.25
N ILE A 12 -12.58 5.13 -0.27
CA ILE A 12 -12.09 6.49 -0.50
C ILE A 12 -12.50 6.92 -1.91
N ALA A 13 -13.27 8.00 -2.02
CA ALA A 13 -13.73 8.56 -3.29
C ALA A 13 -13.00 9.89 -3.61
N ASN A 14 -12.06 9.80 -4.56
CA ASN A 14 -11.59 10.79 -5.53
C ASN A 14 -11.15 12.20 -5.10
N ASN A 15 -9.84 12.31 -4.83
CA ASN A 15 -8.99 13.43 -5.29
C ASN A 15 -7.58 12.88 -5.61
N SER A 16 -6.84 13.47 -6.57
CA SER A 16 -5.48 13.01 -6.93
C SER A 16 -4.49 13.09 -5.76
N LEU A 17 -4.70 14.02 -4.83
CA LEU A 17 -3.99 14.09 -3.56
C LEU A 17 -4.28 12.89 -2.66
N ASP A 18 -5.53 12.42 -2.68
CA ASP A 18 -6.01 11.28 -1.89
C ASP A 18 -5.48 9.96 -2.43
N GLU A 19 -5.39 9.81 -3.76
CA GLU A 19 -4.75 8.64 -4.40
C GLU A 19 -3.27 8.52 -4.02
N ASN A 20 -2.55 9.65 -4.02
CA ASN A 20 -1.14 9.67 -3.64
C ASN A 20 -0.94 9.30 -2.17
N GLN A 21 -1.88 9.70 -1.29
CA GLN A 21 -1.87 9.32 0.12
C GLN A 21 -2.21 7.83 0.29
N ALA A 22 -3.24 7.33 -0.38
CA ALA A 22 -3.61 5.91 -0.36
C ALA A 22 -2.47 5.01 -0.84
N LYS A 23 -1.80 5.36 -1.95
CA LYS A 23 -0.63 4.62 -2.45
C LYS A 23 0.56 4.68 -1.48
N ARG A 24 0.76 5.80 -0.78
CA ARG A 24 1.80 5.95 0.26
C ARG A 24 1.51 5.07 1.47
N GLU A 25 0.25 5.05 1.91
CA GLU A 25 -0.21 4.23 3.02
C GLU A 25 -0.06 2.72 2.74
N ILE A 26 -0.35 2.31 1.50
CA ILE A 26 -0.12 0.93 1.06
C ILE A 26 1.38 0.62 1.02
N ALA A 27 2.21 1.50 0.44
CA ALA A 27 3.67 1.31 0.42
C ALA A 27 4.26 1.14 1.83
N TYR A 28 3.87 2.02 2.76
CA TYR A 28 4.29 1.97 4.16
C TYR A 28 3.89 0.63 4.83
N SER A 29 2.65 0.20 4.62
CA SER A 29 2.15 -1.04 5.20
C SER A 29 2.84 -2.28 4.60
N MET A 30 3.20 -2.22 3.31
CA MET A 30 3.98 -3.26 2.64
C MET A 30 5.42 -3.33 3.16
N ASP A 31 6.10 -2.20 3.32
CA ASP A 31 7.48 -2.14 3.83
C ASP A 31 7.60 -2.69 5.25
N LEU A 32 6.61 -2.40 6.10
CA LEU A 32 6.56 -2.88 7.48
C LEU A 32 5.99 -4.29 7.61
N LEU A 33 5.64 -4.95 6.49
CA LEU A 33 5.06 -6.29 6.47
C LEU A 33 3.81 -6.41 7.35
N ILE A 34 3.02 -5.35 7.40
CA ILE A 34 1.79 -5.33 8.19
C ILE A 34 0.76 -6.17 7.46
N PRO A 35 0.17 -7.19 8.12
CA PRO A 35 -0.83 -8.04 7.49
C PRO A 35 -2.02 -7.24 6.96
N GLY A 36 -2.40 -7.54 5.72
CA GLY A 36 -3.48 -6.84 5.05
C GLY A 36 -3.60 -7.19 3.57
N LEU A 37 -4.75 -6.85 3.00
CA LEU A 37 -5.01 -6.88 1.57
C LEU A 37 -5.01 -5.45 1.05
N TYR A 38 -4.14 -5.20 0.07
CA TYR A 38 -3.97 -3.89 -0.53
C TYR A 38 -4.18 -4.00 -2.04
N LEU A 39 -5.14 -3.25 -2.57
CA LEU A 39 -5.42 -3.14 -4.00
C LEU A 39 -5.36 -1.67 -4.39
N TRP A 40 -4.62 -1.38 -5.45
CA TRP A 40 -4.61 -0.07 -6.09
C TRP A 40 -4.85 -0.26 -7.59
N LEU A 41 -5.85 0.44 -8.11
CA LEU A 41 -6.21 0.52 -9.52
C LEU A 41 -6.46 2.00 -9.83
N PRO A 42 -6.47 2.43 -11.10
CA PRO A 42 -6.83 3.79 -11.45
C PRO A 42 -8.21 4.15 -10.89
N GLY A 43 -8.30 5.14 -10.00
CA GLY A 43 -9.54 5.57 -9.34
C GLY A 43 -10.09 4.65 -8.24
N ILE A 44 -9.46 3.50 -7.95
CA ILE A 44 -9.93 2.56 -6.90
C ILE A 44 -8.77 2.15 -6.02
N HIS A 45 -8.87 2.46 -4.72
CA HIS A 45 -7.90 2.06 -3.71
C HIS A 45 -8.63 1.35 -2.58
N ILE A 46 -8.28 0.08 -2.34
CA ILE A 46 -8.85 -0.73 -1.27
C ILE A 46 -7.72 -1.15 -0.36
N ARG A 47 -7.84 -0.81 0.93
CA ARG A 47 -6.95 -1.29 1.99
C ARG A 47 -7.79 -1.95 3.06
N ILE A 48 -7.50 -3.21 3.35
CA ILE A 48 -8.08 -3.97 4.46
C ILE A 48 -6.93 -4.39 5.37
N GLY A 49 -6.86 -3.79 6.56
CA GLY A 49 -5.69 -3.91 7.46
C GLY A 49 -4.68 -2.79 7.23
N GLY A 50 -3.41 -3.06 7.52
CA GLY A 50 -2.32 -2.08 7.39
C GLY A 50 -2.26 -1.03 8.49
N ALA A 51 -1.36 -0.06 8.33
CA ALA A 51 -1.23 1.09 9.21
C ALA A 51 -1.20 2.39 8.41
N VAL A 52 -1.62 3.48 9.06
CA VAL A 52 -1.40 4.83 8.55
C VAL A 52 0.03 5.23 8.96
N PRO A 53 0.87 5.73 8.04
CA PRO A 53 2.19 6.22 8.38
C PRO A 53 2.09 7.35 9.41
N ASP A 54 2.86 7.23 10.48
CA ASP A 54 3.05 8.34 11.41
C ASP A 54 4.00 9.35 10.76
N ASP A 55 3.50 10.57 10.51
CA ASP A 55 4.24 11.62 9.81
C ASP A 55 5.01 12.54 10.79
N GLN A 56 5.18 12.15 12.06
CA GLN A 56 5.92 12.93 13.06
C GLN A 56 7.20 12.22 13.56
N PRO A 57 8.38 12.89 13.56
CA PRO A 57 8.66 14.22 13.01
C PRO A 57 8.91 14.21 11.49
N TYR A 58 9.01 13.04 10.85
CA TYR A 58 9.38 12.92 9.44
C TYR A 58 8.35 12.12 8.65
N ARG A 59 7.91 12.68 7.53
CA ARG A 59 6.92 12.07 6.64
C ARG A 59 7.53 10.93 5.85
N TYR A 60 6.88 9.76 5.85
CA TYR A 60 7.34 8.60 5.09
C TYR A 60 7.38 8.90 3.58
N PRO A 61 8.53 8.73 2.89
CA PRO A 61 8.72 9.16 1.50
C PRO A 61 8.27 8.12 0.46
N GLY A 62 8.07 6.86 0.86
CA GLY A 62 7.78 5.76 -0.06
C GLY A 62 6.42 5.93 -0.76
N LYS A 63 6.40 5.68 -2.07
CA LYS A 63 5.19 5.75 -2.89
C LYS A 63 5.21 4.69 -3.99
N ILE A 64 4.06 4.08 -4.25
CA ILE A 64 3.87 3.17 -5.38
C ILE A 64 3.79 3.98 -6.68
N HIS A 65 4.71 3.69 -7.60
CA HIS A 65 4.76 4.30 -8.92
C HIS A 65 3.96 3.53 -9.99
N SER A 66 3.48 2.32 -9.66
CA SER A 66 2.60 1.56 -10.56
C SER A 66 1.19 2.16 -10.62
N ASN A 67 0.56 2.02 -11.78
CA ASN A 67 -0.81 2.46 -12.00
C ASN A 67 -1.84 1.45 -11.44
N ALA A 68 -1.46 0.17 -11.35
CA ALA A 68 -2.30 -0.91 -10.86
C ALA A 68 -1.49 -1.98 -10.13
N GLY A 69 -2.09 -2.66 -9.16
CA GLY A 69 -1.49 -3.80 -8.48
C GLY A 69 -2.27 -4.24 -7.24
N ILE A 70 -1.93 -5.44 -6.77
CA ILE A 70 -2.48 -6.04 -5.57
C ILE A 70 -1.33 -6.60 -4.73
N SER A 71 -1.43 -6.47 -3.42
CA SER A 71 -0.49 -7.02 -2.45
C SER A 71 -1.28 -7.69 -1.33
N LEU A 72 -0.88 -8.91 -0.99
CA LEU A 72 -1.40 -9.64 0.15
C LEU A 72 -0.24 -9.93 1.10
N VAL A 73 -0.34 -9.38 2.30
CA VAL A 73 0.59 -9.65 3.40
C VAL A 73 -0.13 -10.55 4.39
N LEU A 74 0.34 -11.78 4.51
CA LEU A 74 -0.19 -12.73 5.48
C LEU A 74 0.58 -12.63 6.81
N PRO A 75 -0.09 -12.83 7.97
CA PRO A 75 0.60 -12.95 9.23
C PRO A 75 1.60 -14.11 9.18
N GLY A 76 2.82 -13.89 9.69
CA GLY A 76 3.91 -14.88 9.61
C GLY A 76 4.86 -14.72 8.41
N TYR A 77 5.08 -13.48 7.93
CA TYR A 77 6.15 -13.11 6.97
C TYR A 77 6.03 -13.69 5.55
N LYS A 78 4.82 -13.95 5.05
CA LYS A 78 4.61 -14.35 3.64
C LYS A 78 3.99 -13.20 2.85
N ILE A 79 4.79 -12.58 1.98
CA ILE A 79 4.35 -11.58 1.01
C ILE A 79 4.12 -12.29 -0.32
N PHE A 80 2.95 -12.08 -0.92
CA PHE A 80 2.72 -12.39 -2.33
C PHE A 80 2.41 -11.08 -3.04
N THR A 81 3.37 -10.59 -3.82
CA THR A 81 3.25 -9.36 -4.61
C THR A 81 3.49 -9.67 -6.08
N THR A 82 2.65 -9.12 -6.95
CA THR A 82 2.79 -9.24 -8.41
C THR A 82 3.50 -8.04 -9.02
N PHE A 83 4.17 -7.22 -8.21
CA PHE A 83 4.87 -6.03 -8.69
C PHE A 83 6.15 -6.41 -9.46
N LEU A 84 6.20 -6.07 -10.75
CA LEU A 84 7.42 -6.07 -11.55
C LEU A 84 8.14 -4.74 -11.32
N HIS A 85 9.29 -4.79 -10.64
CA HIS A 85 10.22 -3.67 -10.59
C HIS A 85 10.83 -3.50 -11.99
N HIS A 86 10.32 -2.53 -12.75
CA HIS A 86 10.87 -2.21 -14.07
C HIS A 86 12.02 -1.22 -13.88
N ASP A 87 13.22 -1.76 -13.72
CA ASP A 87 14.46 -0.99 -13.70
C ASP A 87 14.70 -0.44 -15.11
N ARG A 88 14.60 0.88 -15.31
CA ARG A 88 15.07 1.53 -16.55
C ARG A 88 16.42 2.17 -16.33
N ASN A 89 17.41 1.50 -16.92
CA ASN A 89 18.65 2.01 -17.48
C ASN A 89 19.75 2.47 -16.51
N HIS A 90 20.63 1.52 -16.19
CA HIS A 90 22.07 1.76 -16.30
C HIS A 90 22.46 1.87 -17.79
N SER A 91 22.81 3.07 -18.27
CA SER A 91 23.98 3.30 -19.15
C SER A 91 24.00 4.72 -19.75
N GLN A 92 25.23 5.28 -19.79
CA GLN A 92 25.75 6.44 -20.56
C GLN A 92 25.58 7.80 -19.86
N LEU A 93 26.61 8.60 -19.54
CA LEU A 93 28.06 8.65 -19.82
C LEU A 93 28.78 9.26 -18.61
#